data_AF-A0A2X3K9B2-F1
#
_entry.id   AF-A0A2X3K9B2-F1
#
_cell.length_a   1.000
_cell.length_b   1.000
_cell.length_c   1.000
_cell.angle_alpha   90.00
_cell.angle_beta   90.00
_cell.angle_gamma   90.00
#
_symmetry.space_group_name_H-M   'P 1'
#
loop_
_entity.id
_entity.type
_entity.pdbx_description
1 polymer ?
#
loop_
_entity_poly.entity_id
_entity_poly.type
_entity_poly.pdbx_seq_one_letter_code
_entity_poly.pdbx_strand_id
1 'polypeptide(L)'
;MPERPFPMAGRKHRDNTLTLKRFSSGVGFWCLGGAAAKNYREKSVDVVCYDELSSFEPDVEKEGSPTLLGDKRIEGSVWPKSIRGSTPKIKGTCQIEKAANESAHFMRFYVPWPALWGGAVSEIWR
;
A
#
# COMPACT_ATOMS: atom_id res chain seq x y z
N MET A 1 -26.95 -7.49 -21.44
CA MET A 1 -26.67 -7.74 -20.01
C MET A 1 -25.39 -6.99 -19.67
N PRO A 2 -25.29 -6.28 -18.53
CA PRO A 2 -24.03 -5.64 -18.14
C PRO A 2 -22.97 -6.73 -17.93
N GLU A 3 -21.77 -6.51 -18.47
CA GLU A 3 -20.66 -7.42 -18.25
C GLU A 3 -20.33 -7.48 -16.76
N ARG A 4 -20.09 -8.69 -16.25
CA ARG A 4 -19.65 -8.85 -14.86
C ARG A 4 -18.23 -8.28 -14.72
N PRO A 5 -17.99 -7.34 -13.78
CA PRO A 5 -16.65 -6.77 -13.55
C PRO A 5 -15.59 -7.83 -13.26
N PHE A 6 -16.01 -8.91 -12.59
CA PHE A 6 -15.17 -10.05 -12.26
C PHE A 6 -15.73 -11.33 -12.91
N PRO A 7 -15.35 -11.65 -14.16
CA PRO A 7 -16.02 -12.67 -14.98
C PRO A 7 -15.85 -14.09 -14.43
N MET A 8 -14.74 -14.35 -13.74
CA MET A 8 -14.36 -15.68 -13.25
C MET A 8 -14.61 -15.85 -11.74
N ALA A 9 -15.39 -14.95 -11.12
CA ALA A 9 -15.75 -15.02 -9.70
C ALA A 9 -16.22 -16.42 -9.29
N GLY A 10 -15.61 -17.00 -8.25
CA GLY A 10 -15.98 -18.32 -7.71
C GLY A 10 -15.66 -19.51 -8.62
N ARG A 11 -15.01 -19.31 -9.77
CA ARG A 11 -14.66 -20.36 -10.73
C ARG A 11 -13.15 -20.55 -10.82
N LYS A 12 -12.71 -21.81 -10.95
CA LYS A 12 -11.31 -22.12 -11.26
C LYS A 12 -11.03 -21.73 -12.71
N HIS A 13 -10.17 -20.75 -12.91
CA HIS A 13 -9.78 -20.25 -14.23
C HIS A 13 -8.34 -19.75 -14.19
N ARG A 14 -7.63 -19.76 -15.33
CA ARG A 14 -6.25 -19.23 -15.41
C ARG A 14 -6.14 -17.77 -14.97
N ASP A 15 -7.17 -16.99 -15.27
CA ASP A 15 -7.25 -15.56 -14.94
C ASP A 15 -7.87 -15.28 -13.54
N ASN A 16 -8.11 -16.34 -12.76
CA ASN A 16 -8.58 -16.27 -11.38
C ASN A 16 -7.81 -17.27 -10.52
N THR A 17 -6.62 -16.89 -10.09
CA THR A 17 -5.79 -17.64 -9.15
C THR A 17 -5.78 -16.97 -7.78
N LEU A 18 -5.10 -17.55 -6.79
CA LEU A 18 -4.96 -16.91 -5.48
C LEU A 18 -4.21 -15.56 -5.58
N THR A 19 -3.19 -15.51 -6.43
CA THR A 19 -2.28 -14.37 -6.55
C THR A 19 -2.63 -13.40 -7.68
N LEU A 20 -3.43 -13.81 -8.67
CA LEU A 20 -3.83 -12.97 -9.80
C LEU A 20 -5.35 -12.99 -10.00
N LYS A 21 -5.94 -11.81 -10.03
CA LYS A 21 -7.33 -11.56 -10.42
C LYS A 21 -7.36 -10.70 -11.67
N ARG A 22 -8.00 -11.15 -12.76
CA ARG A 22 -8.21 -10.32 -13.95
C ARG A 22 -9.65 -9.82 -14.05
N PHE A 23 -9.81 -8.52 -14.29
CA PHE A 23 -11.09 -7.87 -14.48
C PHE A 23 -11.49 -7.87 -15.96
N SER A 24 -12.79 -7.66 -16.25
CA SER A 24 -13.28 -7.53 -17.63
C SER A 24 -12.65 -6.34 -18.38
N SER A 25 -12.18 -5.31 -17.66
CA SER A 25 -11.41 -4.20 -18.22
C SER A 25 -10.01 -4.59 -18.73
N GLY A 26 -9.59 -5.85 -18.53
CA GLY A 26 -8.25 -6.34 -18.87
C GLY A 26 -7.20 -6.08 -17.79
N VAL A 27 -7.51 -5.24 -16.79
CA VAL A 27 -6.65 -4.93 -15.64
C VAL A 27 -6.40 -6.20 -14.82
N GLY A 28 -5.12 -6.42 -14.48
CA GLY A 28 -4.68 -7.47 -13.58
C GLY A 28 -4.40 -6.91 -12.19
N PHE A 29 -4.92 -7.58 -11.16
CA PHE A 29 -4.59 -7.32 -9.77
C PHE A 29 -3.77 -8.49 -9.23
N TRP A 30 -2.55 -8.18 -8.81
CA TRP A 30 -1.67 -9.14 -8.15
C TRP A 30 -1.70 -8.93 -6.64
N CYS A 31 -2.03 -9.98 -5.89
CA CYS A 31 -1.95 -10.02 -4.44
C CYS A 31 -0.80 -10.95 -4.03
N LEU A 32 0.29 -10.38 -3.53
CA LEU A 32 1.53 -11.08 -3.25
C LEU A 32 2.00 -10.78 -1.82
N GLY A 33 2.71 -11.72 -1.20
CA GLY A 33 3.28 -11.53 0.13
C GLY A 33 4.54 -10.68 0.10
N GLY A 34 4.77 -9.87 1.14
CA GLY A 34 5.88 -8.93 1.22
C GLY A 34 7.25 -9.50 1.61
N ALA A 35 7.32 -10.76 2.06
CA ALA A 35 8.52 -11.34 2.65
C ALA A 35 9.51 -11.98 1.65
N ALA A 36 9.07 -12.32 0.43
CA ALA A 36 9.90 -13.00 -0.55
C ALA A 36 10.32 -12.04 -1.67
N ALA A 37 11.62 -11.90 -1.95
CA ALA A 37 12.12 -10.96 -2.96
C ALA A 37 11.64 -11.32 -4.36
N LYS A 38 11.38 -12.61 -4.62
CA LYS A 38 10.75 -13.10 -5.86
C LYS A 38 9.45 -12.37 -6.20
N ASN A 39 8.64 -12.01 -5.20
CA ASN A 39 7.35 -11.38 -5.42
C ASN A 39 7.48 -9.95 -5.95
N TYR A 40 8.61 -9.31 -5.72
CA TYR A 40 8.88 -7.98 -6.25
C TYR A 40 9.40 -8.02 -7.68
N ARG A 41 9.86 -9.17 -8.19
CA ARG A 41 10.49 -9.27 -9.52
C ARG A 41 9.46 -9.39 -10.65
N GLU A 42 9.92 -9.08 -11.87
CA GLU A 42 9.27 -9.47 -13.13
C GLU A 42 7.83 -8.93 -13.34
N LYS A 43 7.46 -7.86 -12.63
CA LYS A 43 6.16 -7.20 -12.79
C LYS A 43 6.38 -5.71 -13.06
N SER A 44 5.73 -5.23 -14.11
CA SER A 44 5.61 -3.80 -14.41
C SER A 44 4.14 -3.45 -14.19
N VAL A 45 3.88 -2.46 -13.36
CA VAL A 45 2.52 -2.11 -12.91
C VAL A 45 2.38 -0.59 -12.87
N ASP A 46 1.15 -0.09 -12.93
CA ASP A 46 0.90 1.35 -12.77
C ASP A 46 0.79 1.78 -11.31
N VAL A 47 0.35 0.85 -10.45
CA VAL A 47 0.07 1.11 -9.04
C VAL A 47 0.64 -0.01 -8.19
N VAL A 48 1.35 0.36 -7.12
CA VAL A 48 1.75 -0.56 -6.04
C VAL A 48 1.06 -0.13 -4.76
N CYS A 49 0.51 -1.11 -4.04
CA CYS A 49 -0.12 -0.91 -2.75
C CYS A 49 0.56 -1.78 -1.71
N TYR A 50 0.97 -1.18 -0.60
CA TYR A 50 1.49 -1.87 0.58
C TYR A 50 0.44 -1.80 1.68
N ASP A 51 0.05 -2.96 2.18
CA ASP A 51 -0.82 -3.08 3.34
C ASP A 51 0.00 -3.54 4.54
N GLU A 52 -0.31 -3.02 5.72
CA GLU A 52 0.43 -3.30 6.97
C GLU A 52 1.96 -3.13 6.84
N LEU A 53 2.41 -2.09 6.13
CA LEU A 53 3.82 -1.84 5.81
C LEU A 53 4.73 -1.80 7.05
N SER A 54 4.20 -1.43 8.22
CA SER A 54 4.90 -1.46 9.52
C SER A 54 5.42 -2.84 9.91
N SER A 55 4.80 -3.90 9.38
CA SER A 55 5.12 -5.29 9.69
C SER A 55 6.09 -5.91 8.68
N PHE A 56 6.52 -5.16 7.66
CA PHE A 56 7.45 -5.67 6.66
C PHE A 56 8.88 -5.60 7.19
N GLU A 57 9.65 -6.61 6.84
CA GLU A 57 11.09 -6.60 7.12
C GLU A 57 11.77 -5.44 6.38
N PRO A 58 12.65 -4.67 7.04
CA PRO A 58 13.38 -3.56 6.42
C PRO A 58 14.23 -3.98 5.22
N ASP A 59 14.64 -5.25 5.19
CA ASP A 59 15.44 -5.84 4.13
C ASP A 59 14.85 -7.18 3.71
N VAL A 60 14.35 -7.25 2.48
CA VAL A 60 13.75 -8.45 1.91
C VAL A 60 14.85 -9.30 1.30
N GLU A 61 15.17 -10.43 1.93
CA GLU A 61 16.18 -11.40 1.46
C GLU A 61 17.55 -10.79 1.07
N LYS A 62 17.95 -9.68 1.71
CA LYS A 62 19.19 -8.93 1.43
C LYS A 62 19.19 -8.16 0.10
N GLU A 63 18.02 -7.95 -0.50
CA GLU A 63 17.86 -7.18 -1.73
C GLU A 63 17.47 -5.71 -1.48
N GLY A 64 17.15 -5.35 -0.24
CA GLY A 64 16.80 -3.99 0.17
C GLY A 64 15.35 -3.86 0.64
N SER A 65 14.91 -2.60 0.81
CA SER A 65 13.60 -2.33 1.38
C SER A 65 12.45 -2.68 0.44
N PRO A 66 11.30 -3.13 0.97
CA PRO A 66 10.15 -3.49 0.14
C PRO A 66 9.57 -2.30 -0.64
N THR A 67 9.67 -1.09 -0.07
CA THR A 67 9.32 0.16 -0.77
C THR A 67 10.21 0.38 -1.99
N LEU A 68 11.54 0.24 -1.85
CA LEU A 68 12.49 0.41 -2.95
C LEU A 68 12.30 -0.66 -4.04
N LEU A 69 12.08 -1.92 -3.64
CA LEU A 69 11.91 -3.03 -4.58
C LEU A 69 10.59 -2.94 -5.36
N GLY A 70 9.52 -2.51 -4.71
CA GLY A 70 8.20 -2.35 -5.33
C GLY A 70 8.04 -1.05 -6.11
N ASP A 71 8.60 0.07 -5.66
CA ASP A 71 8.56 1.35 -6.40
C ASP A 71 9.31 1.27 -7.73
N LYS A 72 10.33 0.40 -7.86
CA LYS A 72 10.95 0.08 -9.15
C LYS A 72 9.98 -0.49 -10.19
N ARG A 73 8.83 -1.03 -9.76
CA ARG A 73 7.84 -1.66 -10.66
C ARG A 73 6.91 -0.68 -11.34
N ILE A 74 6.84 0.54 -10.80
CA ILE A 74 6.04 1.64 -11.36
C ILE A 74 6.86 2.58 -12.24
N GLU A 75 8.18 2.40 -12.35
CA GLU A 75 9.06 3.25 -13.18
C GLU A 75 8.67 3.28 -14.67
N GLY A 76 8.10 2.18 -15.18
CA GLY A 76 7.62 2.11 -16.56
C GLY A 76 6.22 2.69 -16.79
N SER A 77 5.53 3.12 -15.73
CA SER A 77 4.16 3.66 -15.83
C SER A 77 4.16 5.12 -16.28
N VAL A 78 3.16 5.49 -17.07
CA VAL A 78 2.93 6.90 -17.45
C VAL A 78 2.47 7.72 -16.23
N TRP A 79 1.73 7.10 -15.31
CA TRP A 79 1.15 7.75 -14.13
C TRP A 79 1.36 6.91 -12.87
N PRO A 80 2.62 6.79 -12.41
CA PRO A 80 2.98 5.89 -11.32
C PRO A 80 2.30 6.30 -10.01
N LYS A 81 1.81 5.31 -9.25
CA LYS A 81 1.28 5.51 -7.90
C LYS A 81 1.83 4.48 -6.92
N SER A 82 2.43 4.97 -5.84
CA SER A 82 2.84 4.16 -4.68
C SER A 82 1.92 4.49 -3.50
N ILE A 83 1.14 3.51 -3.03
CA ILE A 83 0.18 3.66 -1.95
C ILE A 83 0.67 2.84 -0.76
N ARG A 84 0.84 3.48 0.40
CA ARG A 84 1.42 2.86 1.59
C ARG A 84 0.44 3.01 2.75
N GLY A 85 -0.14 1.90 3.17
CA GLY A 85 -1.08 1.82 4.30
C GLY A 85 -0.47 1.03 5.46
N SER A 86 -0.60 1.55 6.68
CA SER A 86 -0.22 0.82 7.89
C SER A 86 -0.68 1.52 9.17
N THR A 87 -0.70 0.79 10.28
CA THR A 87 -0.75 1.36 11.63
C THR A 87 0.68 1.55 12.16
N PRO A 88 1.10 2.77 12.57
CA PRO A 88 2.44 2.99 13.14
C PRO A 88 2.63 2.14 14.41
N LYS A 89 3.74 1.39 14.49
CA LYS A 89 4.07 0.54 15.65
C LYS A 89 5.19 1.14 16.50
N ILE A 90 6.44 0.82 16.17
CA ILE A 90 7.62 1.25 16.91
C ILE A 90 8.19 2.51 16.27
N LYS A 91 8.31 3.60 17.04
CA LYS A 91 8.88 4.84 16.53
C LYS A 91 10.33 4.67 16.08
N GLY A 92 10.68 5.24 14.94
CA GLY A 92 12.05 5.31 14.41
C GLY A 92 12.53 4.07 13.64
N THR A 93 11.87 2.92 13.78
CA THR A 93 12.19 1.70 12.99
C THR A 93 11.11 1.36 11.97
N CYS A 94 9.95 1.98 12.10
CA CYS A 94 8.79 1.63 11.31
C CYS A 94 8.86 2.19 9.88
N GLN A 95 8.66 1.30 8.89
CA GLN A 95 8.73 1.68 7.48
C GLN A 95 7.68 2.73 7.08
N ILE A 96 6.48 2.70 7.68
CA ILE A 96 5.45 3.70 7.38
C ILE A 96 5.83 5.09 7.89
N GLU A 97 6.51 5.17 9.03
CA GLU A 97 6.97 6.44 9.60
C GLU A 97 8.09 7.04 8.75
N LYS A 98 9.04 6.20 8.32
CA LYS A 98 10.06 6.59 7.35
C LYS A 98 9.41 7.13 6.06
N ALA A 99 8.46 6.39 5.50
CA ALA A 99 7.73 6.81 4.30
C ALA A 99 6.95 8.12 4.49
N ALA A 100 6.37 8.35 5.66
CA ALA A 100 5.66 9.58 5.98
C ALA A 100 6.61 10.78 6.13
N ASN A 101 7.79 10.57 6.74
CA ASN A 101 8.81 11.61 6.90
C ASN A 101 9.51 11.97 5.58
N GLU A 102 9.63 11.02 4.66
CA GLU A 102 10.15 11.25 3.30
C GLU A 102 9.14 11.96 2.38
N SER A 103 7.87 12.04 2.77
CA SER A 103 6.84 12.72 1.99
C SER A 103 7.05 14.24 2.02
N ALA A 104 6.93 14.88 0.86
CA ALA A 104 6.97 16.34 0.74
C ALA A 104 5.83 17.04 1.50
N HIS A 105 4.72 16.32 1.72
CA HIS A 105 3.54 16.84 2.39
C HIS A 105 3.11 15.89 3.51
N PHE A 106 2.94 16.47 4.69
CA PHE A 106 2.39 15.77 5.85
C PHE A 106 1.05 16.39 6.20
N MET A 107 -0.03 15.72 5.83
CA MET A 107 -1.39 16.17 6.09
C MET A 107 -1.95 15.37 7.26
N ARG A 108 -2.49 16.08 8.26
CA ARG A 108 -3.15 15.47 9.40
C ARG A 108 -4.58 15.96 9.45
N PHE A 109 -5.52 15.02 9.57
CA PHE A 109 -6.91 15.38 9.81
C PHE A 109 -7.03 15.96 11.22
N TYR A 110 -7.40 17.24 11.31
CA TYR A 110 -7.70 17.90 12.57
C TYR A 110 -9.20 17.85 12.80
N VAL A 111 -9.63 17.04 13.77
CA VAL A 111 -11.02 17.06 14.25
C VAL A 111 -11.12 18.19 15.27
N PRO A 112 -11.81 19.30 14.96
CA PRO A 112 -12.07 20.31 15.99
C PRO A 112 -12.86 19.64 17.11
N TRP A 113 -12.51 19.98 18.35
CA TRP A 113 -13.27 19.52 19.50
C TRP A 113 -14.76 19.86 19.33
N PRO A 114 -15.70 18.96 19.65
CA PRO A 114 -17.11 19.28 19.57
C PRO A 114 -17.38 20.46 20.51
N ALA A 115 -17.69 21.64 19.96
CA ALA A 115 -17.93 22.86 20.73
C ALA A 115 -19.25 22.83 21.55
N LEU A 116 -19.79 21.65 21.86
CA LEU A 116 -21.06 21.46 22.56
C LEU A 116 -20.93 21.04 24.04
N TRP A 117 -19.71 20.94 24.58
CA TRP A 117 -19.50 20.73 26.02
C TRP A 117 -18.32 21.57 26.48
N GLY A 118 -18.64 22.74 27.07
CA GLY A 118 -17.69 23.80 27.44
C GLY A 118 -16.68 23.42 28.52
N GLY A 119 -15.57 22.79 28.10
CA GLY A 119 -14.38 22.61 28.93
C GLY A 119 -13.12 22.82 28.09
N ALA A 120 -12.35 23.85 28.44
CA ALA A 120 -10.99 24.02 27.92
C ALA A 120 -10.12 22.85 28.38
N VAL A 121 -9.42 22.19 27.45
CA VAL A 121 -8.26 21.37 27.78
C VAL A 121 -7.05 22.04 27.15
N SER A 122 -6.30 22.69 28.03
CA SER A 122 -4.92 23.11 27.80
C SER A 122 -4.03 21.92 27.45
N GLU A 123 -3.02 22.18 26.62
CA GLU A 123 -1.83 21.34 26.36
C GLU A 123 -2.03 20.06 25.53
N ILE A 124 -1.68 20.14 24.24
CA ILE A 124 -1.07 19.01 23.54
C ILE A 124 0.18 19.51 22.77
N TRP A 125 1.31 19.38 23.47
CA TRP A 125 2.71 19.17 23.09
C TRP A 125 3.23 19.54 21.68
N ARG A 126 4.39 20.21 21.75
CA ARG A 126 5.42 20.47 20.73
C ARG A 126 5.99 19.20 20.11
#